data_AF-A0A532TX72-F1
#
_entry.id   AF-A0A532TX72-F1
#
_cell.length_a   1.000
_cell.length_b   1.000
_cell.length_c   1.000
_cell.angle_alpha   90.00
_cell.angle_beta   90.00
_cell.angle_gamma   90.00
#
_symmetry.space_group_name_H-M   'P 1'
#
loop_
_entity.id
_entity.type
_entity.pdbx_description
1 polymer ?
#
loop_
_entity_poly.entity_id
_entity_poly.type
_entity_poly.pdbx_seq_one_letter_code
_entity_poly.pdbx_strand_id
1 'polypeptide(L)'
;MPHVIEDPYFESKIEELFNEWYEIEGVRKIKELSRQLRTFFNYKMEVVRYRFRSNLSPTENCTNTNVFDQKQKIESLTLEFITMLKKMKKIDQTLEQAIRSLFFEDNKSQLKKLSKISEQLFILIHFFSEESLHSHPKFLRFIVILAQDICLVNKCLYMQFSEFFKELEINYNSLEGELNILLDKTPVEKKKLKKQLKERLTS
;
A
#
# COMPACT_ATOMS: atom_id res chain seq x y z
N MET A 1 -34.24 16.62 43.92
CA MET A 1 -33.15 16.27 42.98
C MET A 1 -32.76 14.84 43.26
N PRO A 2 -32.82 13.91 42.30
CA PRO A 2 -32.31 12.57 42.52
C PRO A 2 -30.78 12.63 42.48
N HIS A 3 -30.13 12.14 43.53
CA HIS A 3 -28.70 11.88 43.54
C HIS A 3 -28.40 10.77 42.53
N VAL A 4 -27.76 11.13 41.42
CA VAL A 4 -27.12 10.15 40.53
C VAL A 4 -25.95 9.58 41.33
N ILE A 5 -26.09 8.33 41.77
CA ILE A 5 -24.97 7.58 42.34
C ILE A 5 -24.07 7.27 41.15
N GLU A 6 -22.98 8.03 40.99
CA GLU A 6 -21.87 7.65 40.12
C GLU A 6 -21.30 6.35 40.70
N ASP A 7 -21.61 5.24 40.04
CA ASP A 7 -21.10 3.92 40.41
C ASP A 7 -19.61 3.83 39.99
N PRO A 8 -18.67 3.83 40.95
CA PRO A 8 -17.24 3.77 40.65
C PRO A 8 -16.85 2.47 39.93
N TYR A 9 -17.66 1.42 40.06
CA TYR A 9 -17.45 0.16 39.34
C TYR A 9 -17.77 0.29 37.85
N PHE A 10 -18.64 1.21 37.46
CA PHE A 10 -18.99 1.44 36.06
C PHE A 10 -17.84 2.11 35.29
N GLU A 11 -17.15 3.07 35.91
CA GLU A 11 -15.95 3.70 35.37
C GLU A 11 -14.80 2.70 35.20
N SER A 12 -14.52 1.89 36.23
CA SER A 12 -13.45 0.87 36.16
C SER A 12 -13.68 -0.16 35.04
N LYS A 13 -14.94 -0.55 34.82
CA LYS A 13 -15.32 -1.51 33.78
C LYS A 13 -15.24 -0.92 32.38
N ILE A 14 -15.52 0.37 32.21
CA ILE A 14 -15.33 1.09 30.94
C ILE A 14 -13.83 1.23 30.64
N GLU A 15 -13.01 1.50 31.64
CA GLU A 15 -11.56 1.62 31.50
C GLU A 15 -10.91 0.27 31.17
N GLU A 16 -11.31 -0.82 31.82
CA GLU A 16 -10.91 -2.18 31.45
C GLU A 16 -11.30 -2.54 30.01
N LEU A 17 -12.56 -2.28 29.61
CA LEU A 17 -13.04 -2.54 28.26
C LEU A 17 -12.28 -1.70 27.20
N PHE A 18 -11.98 -0.44 27.53
CA PHE A 18 -11.18 0.44 26.67
C PHE A 18 -9.74 -0.06 26.54
N ASN A 19 -9.14 -0.51 27.63
CA ASN A 19 -7.78 -1.07 27.65
C ASN A 19 -7.69 -2.37 26.86
N GLU A 20 -8.65 -3.28 27.00
CA GLU A 20 -8.73 -4.50 26.18
C GLU A 20 -8.90 -4.17 24.69
N TRP A 21 -9.75 -3.20 24.36
CA TRP A 21 -9.94 -2.76 22.98
C TRP A 21 -8.68 -2.10 22.41
N TYR A 22 -8.00 -1.28 23.20
CA TYR A 22 -6.72 -0.67 22.86
C TYR A 22 -5.62 -1.72 22.68
N GLU A 23 -5.55 -2.74 23.53
CA GLU A 23 -4.60 -3.82 23.41
C GLU A 23 -4.83 -4.60 22.11
N ILE A 24 -6.08 -4.97 21.79
CA ILE A 24 -6.39 -5.74 20.58
C ILE A 24 -6.13 -4.91 19.32
N GLU A 25 -6.71 -3.72 19.22
CA GLU A 25 -6.63 -2.90 18.01
C GLU A 25 -5.23 -2.29 17.85
N GLY A 26 -4.61 -1.87 18.96
CA GLY A 26 -3.23 -1.37 19.01
C GLY A 26 -2.22 -2.44 18.60
N VAL A 27 -2.29 -3.65 19.17
CA VAL A 27 -1.40 -4.76 18.80
C VAL A 27 -1.58 -5.14 17.33
N ARG A 28 -2.83 -5.24 16.85
CA ARG A 28 -3.10 -5.52 15.44
C ARG A 28 -2.46 -4.46 14.54
N LYS A 29 -2.56 -3.19 14.92
CA LYS A 29 -2.03 -2.09 14.14
C LYS A 29 -0.51 -2.06 14.14
N ILE A 30 0.13 -2.27 15.29
CA ILE A 30 1.59 -2.38 15.38
C ILE A 30 2.09 -3.53 14.50
N LYS A 31 1.47 -4.70 14.58
CA LYS A 31 1.80 -5.85 13.72
C LYS A 31 1.73 -5.49 12.25
N GLU A 32 0.70 -4.74 11.85
CA GLU A 32 0.54 -4.28 10.48
C GLU A 32 1.64 -3.30 10.06
N LEU A 33 1.96 -2.30 10.87
CA LEU A 33 3.04 -1.35 10.58
C LEU A 33 4.40 -2.05 10.49
N SER A 34 4.69 -2.98 11.40
CA SER A 34 5.90 -3.82 11.37
C SER A 34 5.97 -4.68 10.10
N ARG A 35 4.83 -5.26 9.68
CA ARG A 35 4.72 -6.00 8.43
C ARG A 35 5.05 -5.12 7.22
N GLN A 36 4.58 -3.87 7.19
CA GLN A 36 4.89 -2.92 6.12
C GLN A 36 6.38 -2.52 6.08
N LEU A 37 7.02 -2.33 7.24
CA LEU A 37 8.46 -2.07 7.30
C LEU A 37 9.27 -3.26 6.78
N ARG A 38 8.97 -4.48 7.25
CA ARG A 38 9.62 -5.71 6.76
C ARG A 38 9.47 -5.85 5.24
N THR A 39 8.27 -5.65 4.75
CA THR A 39 7.95 -5.67 3.31
C THR A 39 8.84 -4.71 2.52
N PHE A 40 8.97 -3.46 2.98
CA PHE A 40 9.83 -2.48 2.34
C PHE A 40 11.32 -2.91 2.35
N PHE A 41 11.83 -3.39 3.48
CA PHE A 41 13.21 -3.85 3.58
C PHE A 41 13.51 -5.06 2.68
N ASN A 42 12.56 -5.98 2.53
CA ASN A 42 12.67 -7.09 1.60
C ASN A 42 12.81 -6.59 0.16
N TYR A 43 11.97 -5.64 -0.28
CA TYR A 43 12.12 -5.07 -1.62
C TYR A 43 13.43 -4.31 -1.81
N LYS A 44 13.86 -3.57 -0.80
CA LYS A 44 15.18 -2.93 -0.83
C LYS A 44 16.29 -3.97 -1.01
N MET A 45 16.18 -5.11 -0.34
CA MET A 45 17.11 -6.24 -0.50
C MET A 45 17.03 -6.83 -1.92
N GLU A 46 15.84 -7.01 -2.49
CA GLU A 46 15.67 -7.48 -3.87
C GLU A 46 16.31 -6.54 -4.90
N VAL A 47 16.23 -5.22 -4.69
CA VAL A 47 16.91 -4.23 -5.55
C VAL A 47 18.43 -4.35 -5.46
N VAL A 48 18.97 -4.52 -4.25
CA VAL A 48 20.40 -4.76 -4.04
C VAL A 48 20.83 -6.07 -4.72
N ARG A 49 20.07 -7.16 -4.55
CA ARG A 49 20.32 -8.44 -5.22
C ARG A 49 20.33 -8.29 -6.73
N TYR A 50 19.38 -7.55 -7.29
CA TYR A 50 19.33 -7.24 -8.72
C TYR A 50 20.56 -6.47 -9.19
N ARG A 51 21.01 -5.45 -8.43
CA ARG A 51 22.20 -4.65 -8.75
C ARG A 51 23.49 -5.47 -8.82
N PHE A 52 23.65 -6.41 -7.89
CA PHE A 52 24.89 -7.20 -7.74
C PHE A 52 24.81 -8.60 -8.35
N ARG A 53 23.73 -8.91 -9.09
CA ARG A 53 23.63 -10.18 -9.80
C ARG A 53 24.73 -10.22 -10.87
N SER A 54 25.65 -11.20 -10.77
CA SER A 54 26.47 -11.60 -11.92
C SER A 54 25.51 -12.00 -13.05
N ASN A 55 25.90 -11.88 -14.32
CA ASN A 55 25.10 -12.26 -15.50
C ASN A 55 24.79 -13.78 -15.57
N LEU A 56 24.35 -14.39 -14.47
CA LEU A 56 23.77 -15.71 -14.42
C LEU A 56 22.43 -15.60 -15.13
N SER A 57 22.36 -16.36 -16.23
CA SER A 57 21.19 -16.58 -17.06
C SER A 57 19.92 -16.63 -16.21
N PRO A 58 18.79 -16.11 -16.71
CA PRO A 58 17.53 -16.25 -16.02
C PRO A 58 17.30 -17.75 -15.83
N THR A 59 17.37 -18.21 -14.57
CA THR A 59 16.89 -19.54 -14.22
C THR A 59 15.40 -19.51 -14.51
N GLU A 60 15.07 -20.12 -15.64
CA GLU A 60 13.72 -20.31 -16.14
C GLU A 60 12.90 -21.05 -15.07
N ASN A 61 11.70 -20.52 -14.86
CA ASN A 61 10.53 -21.25 -14.40
C ASN A 61 10.63 -21.88 -13.01
N CYS A 62 10.47 -21.05 -11.98
CA CYS A 62 9.69 -21.52 -10.83
C CYS A 62 8.21 -21.30 -11.15
N THR A 63 7.63 -22.22 -11.93
CA THR A 63 6.18 -22.31 -12.18
C THR A 63 5.47 -22.81 -10.93
N ASN A 64 5.50 -22.01 -9.85
CA ASN A 64 4.59 -22.19 -8.74
C ASN A 64 3.23 -21.62 -9.15
N THR A 65 2.25 -22.49 -9.39
CA THR A 65 0.85 -22.11 -9.73
C THR A 65 0.31 -21.05 -8.76
N ASN A 66 0.67 -21.15 -7.48
CA ASN A 66 0.30 -20.17 -6.45
C ASN A 66 0.79 -18.75 -6.76
N VAL A 67 2.03 -18.58 -7.24
CA VAL A 67 2.59 -17.24 -7.57
C VAL A 67 1.85 -16.62 -8.76
N PHE A 68 1.48 -17.45 -9.74
CA PHE A 68 0.71 -17.00 -10.90
C PHE A 68 -0.70 -16.55 -10.49
N ASP A 69 -1.39 -17.31 -9.66
CA ASP A 69 -2.73 -16.97 -9.16
C ASP A 69 -2.70 -15.67 -8.33
N GLN A 70 -1.71 -15.51 -7.43
CA GLN A 70 -1.55 -14.25 -6.69
C GLN A 70 -1.23 -13.09 -7.62
N LYS A 71 -0.50 -13.32 -8.72
CA LYS A 71 -0.15 -12.27 -9.68
C LYS A 71 -1.40 -11.76 -10.41
N GLN A 72 -2.25 -12.66 -10.90
CA GLN A 72 -3.53 -12.26 -11.50
C GLN A 72 -4.40 -11.51 -10.49
N LYS A 73 -4.42 -11.98 -9.24
CA LYS A 73 -5.20 -11.36 -8.17
C LYS A 73 -4.73 -9.95 -7.85
N ILE A 74 -3.42 -9.71 -7.75
CA ILE A 74 -2.91 -8.37 -7.48
C ILE A 74 -3.18 -7.44 -8.66
N GLU A 75 -3.03 -7.90 -9.90
CA GLU A 75 -3.33 -7.09 -11.10
C GLU A 75 -4.81 -6.70 -11.16
N SER A 76 -5.71 -7.64 -10.86
CA SER A 76 -7.16 -7.40 -10.80
C SER A 76 -7.53 -6.40 -9.70
N LEU A 77 -7.01 -6.58 -8.48
CA LEU A 77 -7.27 -5.66 -7.37
C LEU A 77 -6.66 -4.28 -7.60
N THR A 78 -5.50 -4.19 -8.23
CA THR A 78 -4.90 -2.91 -8.62
C THR A 78 -5.78 -2.18 -9.63
N LEU A 79 -6.35 -2.88 -10.60
CA LEU A 79 -7.29 -2.28 -11.54
C LEU A 79 -8.54 -1.75 -10.81
N GLU A 80 -9.13 -2.56 -9.92
CA GLU A 80 -10.29 -2.15 -9.13
C GLU A 80 -9.97 -0.91 -8.28
N PHE A 81 -8.83 -0.92 -7.60
CA PHE A 81 -8.32 0.20 -6.80
C PHE A 81 -8.21 1.48 -7.63
N ILE A 82 -7.51 1.45 -8.76
CA ILE A 82 -7.32 2.60 -9.65
C ILE A 82 -8.67 3.10 -10.18
N THR A 83 -9.56 2.20 -10.61
CA THR A 83 -10.89 2.56 -11.08
C THR A 83 -11.69 3.28 -9.99
N MET A 84 -11.56 2.85 -8.74
CA MET A 84 -12.23 3.50 -7.61
C MET A 84 -11.68 4.91 -7.35
N LEU A 85 -10.35 5.05 -7.29
CA LEU A 85 -9.70 6.34 -7.10
C LEU A 85 -10.06 7.34 -8.21
N LYS A 86 -10.14 6.88 -9.46
CA LYS A 86 -10.56 7.72 -10.59
C LYS A 86 -12.00 8.19 -10.49
N LYS A 87 -12.91 7.33 -10.06
CA LYS A 87 -14.32 7.70 -9.86
C LYS A 87 -14.51 8.73 -8.75
N MET A 88 -13.64 8.72 -7.74
CA MET A 88 -13.68 9.66 -6.63
C MET A 88 -13.09 11.03 -6.98
N LYS A 89 -12.06 11.07 -7.84
CA LYS A 89 -11.33 12.30 -8.16
C LYS A 89 -12.12 13.18 -9.14
N LYS A 90 -12.55 14.36 -8.69
CA LYS A 90 -13.06 15.44 -9.56
C LYS A 90 -11.90 16.14 -10.27
N ILE A 91 -12.17 16.77 -11.42
CA ILE A 91 -11.16 17.37 -12.33
C ILE A 91 -10.21 18.34 -11.61
N ASP A 92 -10.74 19.16 -10.70
CA ASP A 92 -9.97 20.20 -9.99
C ASP A 92 -9.46 19.79 -8.60
N GLN A 93 -9.57 18.50 -8.25
CA GLN A 93 -9.18 18.01 -6.93
C GLN A 93 -7.90 17.17 -6.97
N THR A 94 -7.05 17.33 -5.96
CA THR A 94 -5.99 16.35 -5.70
C THR A 94 -6.59 15.04 -5.21
N LEU A 95 -5.85 13.94 -5.35
CA LEU A 95 -6.31 12.64 -4.86
C LEU A 95 -6.52 12.65 -3.34
N GLU A 96 -5.64 13.32 -2.60
CA GLU A 96 -5.79 13.48 -1.14
C GLU A 96 -7.08 14.23 -0.77
N GLN A 97 -7.39 15.31 -1.49
CA GLN A 97 -8.63 16.07 -1.30
C GLN A 97 -9.87 15.20 -1.58
N ALA A 98 -9.83 14.44 -2.68
CA ALA A 98 -10.91 13.54 -3.05
C ALA A 98 -11.14 12.42 -2.04
N ILE A 99 -10.08 11.87 -1.41
CA ILE A 99 -10.24 10.86 -0.36
C ILE A 99 -10.78 11.49 0.92
N ARG A 100 -10.29 12.69 1.28
CA ARG A 100 -10.76 13.41 2.47
C ARG A 100 -12.23 13.82 2.38
N SER A 101 -12.73 14.17 1.19
CA SER A 101 -14.14 14.54 1.01
C SER A 101 -15.10 13.37 1.30
N LEU A 102 -14.67 12.12 1.12
CA LEU A 102 -15.49 10.94 1.42
C LEU A 102 -15.90 10.84 2.90
N PHE A 103 -15.12 11.42 3.81
CA PHE A 103 -15.46 11.45 5.24
C PHE A 103 -16.62 12.40 5.55
N PHE A 104 -16.91 13.36 4.67
CA PHE A 104 -17.94 14.39 4.88
C PHE A 104 -19.22 14.11 4.07
N GLU A 105 -19.15 13.36 2.97
CA GLU A 105 -20.27 13.14 2.03
C GLU A 105 -21.14 11.90 2.34
N ASP A 106 -21.16 11.40 3.58
CA ASP A 106 -21.84 10.14 4.01
C ASP A 106 -21.53 8.91 3.13
N ASN A 107 -20.34 8.89 2.53
CA ASN A 107 -19.87 7.83 1.62
C ASN A 107 -19.18 6.68 2.37
N LYS A 108 -19.73 6.26 3.52
CA LYS A 108 -19.14 5.23 4.41
C LYS A 108 -18.88 3.91 3.69
N SER A 109 -19.74 3.52 2.75
CA SER A 109 -19.57 2.29 1.96
C SER A 109 -18.35 2.34 1.05
N GLN A 110 -18.10 3.49 0.40
CA GLN A 110 -16.94 3.69 -0.47
C GLN A 110 -15.64 3.74 0.33
N LEU A 111 -15.63 4.40 1.49
CA LEU A 111 -14.49 4.41 2.42
C LEU A 111 -14.14 3.00 2.90
N LYS A 112 -15.14 2.23 3.35
CA LYS A 112 -14.93 0.83 3.77
C LYS A 112 -14.38 -0.01 2.63
N LYS A 113 -14.90 0.17 1.41
CA LYS A 113 -14.41 -0.55 0.24
C LYS A 113 -12.96 -0.17 -0.09
N LEU A 114 -12.61 1.11 -0.02
CA LEU A 114 -11.25 1.60 -0.28
C LEU A 114 -10.26 1.04 0.71
N SER A 115 -10.59 1.14 2.01
CA SER A 115 -9.80 0.57 3.09
C SER A 115 -9.58 -0.93 2.91
N LYS A 116 -10.64 -1.68 2.57
CA LYS A 116 -10.55 -3.14 2.34
C LYS A 116 -9.64 -3.50 1.18
N ILE A 117 -9.77 -2.80 0.04
CA ILE A 117 -8.91 -3.05 -1.13
C ILE A 117 -7.46 -2.71 -0.81
N SER A 118 -7.20 -1.58 -0.13
CA SER A 118 -5.86 -1.19 0.30
C SER A 118 -5.22 -2.23 1.24
N GLU A 119 -5.97 -2.77 2.20
CA GLU A 119 -5.50 -3.84 3.10
C GLU A 119 -5.16 -5.12 2.31
N GLN A 120 -6.05 -5.55 1.41
CA GLN A 120 -5.81 -6.73 0.57
C GLN A 120 -4.59 -6.57 -0.34
N LEU A 121 -4.40 -5.39 -0.92
CA LEU A 121 -3.22 -5.11 -1.74
C LEU A 121 -1.94 -5.14 -0.91
N PHE A 122 -1.93 -4.56 0.30
CA PHE A 122 -0.79 -4.67 1.20
C PHE A 122 -0.49 -6.11 1.65
N ILE A 123 -1.50 -6.97 1.76
CA ILE A 123 -1.31 -8.41 2.00
C ILE A 123 -0.60 -9.06 0.81
N LEU A 124 -1.04 -8.78 -0.41
CA LEU A 124 -0.43 -9.34 -1.62
C LEU A 124 0.98 -8.81 -1.87
N ILE A 125 1.21 -7.52 -1.65
CA ILE A 125 2.54 -6.92 -1.68
C ILE A 125 3.43 -7.65 -0.68
N HIS A 126 3.01 -7.76 0.58
CA HIS A 126 3.82 -8.51 1.55
C HIS A 126 4.11 -9.95 1.11
N PHE A 127 3.11 -10.68 0.59
CA PHE A 127 3.31 -12.01 0.02
C PHE A 127 4.43 -12.02 -1.03
N PHE A 128 4.40 -11.11 -2.00
CA PHE A 128 5.44 -11.02 -3.03
C PHE A 128 6.80 -10.56 -2.48
N SER A 129 6.84 -9.84 -1.36
CA SER A 129 8.10 -9.43 -0.72
C SER A 129 8.85 -10.59 -0.07
N GLU A 130 8.14 -11.67 0.29
CA GLU A 130 8.74 -12.90 0.81
C GLU A 130 9.21 -13.83 -0.33
N GLU A 131 8.81 -13.53 -1.57
CA GLU A 131 9.25 -14.20 -2.78
C GLU A 131 10.51 -13.55 -3.39
N SER A 132 11.26 -14.32 -4.18
CA SER A 132 12.47 -13.83 -4.86
C SER A 132 12.14 -13.09 -6.17
N LEU A 133 11.82 -11.79 -6.08
CA LEU A 133 11.42 -10.96 -7.23
C LEU A 133 12.57 -10.30 -8.00
N HIS A 134 13.82 -10.36 -7.54
CA HIS A 134 14.98 -9.78 -8.22
C HIS A 134 15.19 -10.32 -9.64
N SER A 135 14.68 -11.52 -9.95
CA SER A 135 14.67 -12.10 -11.29
C SER A 135 13.60 -11.51 -12.23
N HIS A 136 12.66 -10.72 -11.68
CA HIS A 136 11.52 -10.14 -12.38
C HIS A 136 11.44 -8.61 -12.15
N PRO A 137 12.47 -7.83 -12.56
CA PRO A 137 12.61 -6.43 -12.13
C PRO A 137 11.50 -5.51 -12.64
N LYS A 138 10.85 -5.84 -13.77
CA LYS A 138 9.65 -5.10 -14.25
C LYS A 138 8.46 -5.28 -13.32
N PHE A 139 8.26 -6.49 -12.80
CA PHE A 139 7.19 -6.78 -11.84
C PHE A 139 7.51 -6.16 -10.48
N LEU A 140 8.77 -6.25 -10.03
CA LEU A 140 9.23 -5.56 -8.82
C LEU A 140 8.96 -4.05 -8.89
N ARG A 141 9.25 -3.41 -10.04
CA ARG A 141 8.91 -1.99 -10.25
C ARG A 141 7.41 -1.72 -10.16
N PHE A 142 6.58 -2.55 -10.78
CA PHE A 142 5.12 -2.44 -10.67
C PHE A 142 4.66 -2.48 -9.22
N ILE A 143 5.17 -3.43 -8.43
CA ILE A 143 4.86 -3.60 -7.02
C ILE A 143 5.29 -2.38 -6.19
N VAL A 144 6.50 -1.85 -6.44
CA VAL A 144 7.00 -0.66 -5.75
C VAL A 144 6.11 0.56 -6.03
N ILE A 145 5.72 0.80 -7.28
CA ILE A 145 4.81 1.90 -7.65
C ILE A 145 3.46 1.73 -6.98
N LEU A 146 2.90 0.51 -7.02
CA LEU A 146 1.64 0.20 -6.37
C LEU A 146 1.70 0.46 -4.85
N ALA A 147 2.81 0.13 -4.20
CA ALA A 147 3.02 0.40 -2.79
C ALA A 147 3.03 1.91 -2.47
N GLN A 148 3.60 2.75 -3.34
CA GLN A 148 3.54 4.21 -3.20
C GLN A 148 2.09 4.71 -3.23
N ASP A 149 1.31 4.28 -4.24
CA ASP A 149 -0.09 4.68 -4.40
C ASP A 149 -0.93 4.27 -3.19
N ILE A 150 -0.70 3.07 -2.64
CA ILE A 150 -1.40 2.59 -1.45
C ILE A 150 -0.96 3.36 -0.19
N CYS A 151 0.32 3.73 -0.06
CA CYS A 151 0.79 4.56 1.05
C CYS A 151 0.12 5.94 1.02
N LEU A 152 0.00 6.56 -0.15
CA LEU A 152 -0.71 7.83 -0.31
C LEU A 152 -2.17 7.72 0.16
N VAL A 153 -2.87 6.66 -0.25
CA VAL A 153 -4.25 6.43 0.18
C VAL A 153 -4.34 6.18 1.68
N ASN A 154 -3.46 5.35 2.24
CA ASN A 154 -3.49 5.01 3.66
C ASN A 154 -3.07 6.17 4.57
N LYS A 155 -2.21 7.07 4.10
CA LYS A 155 -1.93 8.35 4.75
C LYS A 155 -3.21 9.18 4.94
N CYS A 156 -4.14 9.13 3.98
CA CYS A 156 -5.44 9.80 4.08
C CYS A 156 -6.46 9.02 4.93
N LEU A 157 -6.48 7.68 4.84
CA LEU A 157 -7.44 6.85 5.56
C LEU A 157 -7.11 6.70 7.05
N TYR A 158 -5.83 6.68 7.41
CA TYR A 158 -5.36 6.45 8.77
C TYR A 158 -4.59 7.67 9.29
N MET A 159 -5.32 8.74 9.59
CA MET A 159 -4.73 10.02 9.99
C MET A 159 -3.77 9.92 11.19
N GLN A 160 -4.06 9.06 12.16
CA GLN A 160 -3.20 8.81 13.31
C GLN A 160 -1.85 8.16 12.97
N PHE A 161 -1.71 7.58 11.77
CA PHE A 161 -0.47 7.00 11.24
C PHE A 161 -0.03 7.68 9.94
N SER A 162 -0.49 8.91 9.68
CA SER A 162 -0.22 9.61 8.42
C SER A 162 1.27 9.80 8.19
N GLU A 163 2.04 10.17 9.22
CA GLU A 163 3.49 10.35 9.10
C GLU A 163 4.21 9.03 8.78
N PHE A 164 3.79 7.91 9.36
CA PHE A 164 4.35 6.60 9.01
C PHE A 164 4.15 6.30 7.52
N PHE A 165 2.93 6.45 7.01
CA PHE A 165 2.64 6.14 5.61
C PHE A 165 3.30 7.14 4.65
N LYS A 166 3.45 8.40 5.06
CA LYS A 166 4.18 9.42 4.31
C LYS A 166 5.68 9.09 4.19
N GLU A 167 6.32 8.71 5.29
CA GLU A 167 7.73 8.27 5.25
C GLU A 167 7.89 6.99 4.43
N LEU A 168 6.95 6.05 4.55
CA LEU A 168 6.95 4.85 3.73
C LEU A 168 6.77 5.15 2.23
N GLU A 169 5.90 6.09 1.87
CA GLU A 169 5.71 6.61 0.51
C GLU A 169 7.03 7.20 -0.05
N ILE A 170 7.71 8.05 0.72
CA ILE A 170 9.01 8.63 0.36
C ILE A 170 10.06 7.54 0.11
N ASN A 171 10.11 6.54 1.00
CA ASN A 171 11.02 5.41 0.90
C ASN A 171 10.78 4.58 -0.36
N TYR A 172 9.52 4.27 -0.70
CA TYR A 172 9.19 3.58 -1.95
C TYR A 172 9.47 4.43 -3.19
N ASN A 173 9.29 5.75 -3.13
CA ASN A 173 9.67 6.67 -4.20
C ASN A 173 11.18 6.65 -4.47
N SER A 174 11.99 6.67 -3.41
CA SER A 174 13.45 6.54 -3.51
C SER A 174 13.84 5.21 -4.15
N LEU A 175 13.22 4.11 -3.72
CA LEU A 175 13.49 2.77 -4.25
C LEU A 175 13.11 2.64 -5.74
N GLU A 176 12.01 3.25 -6.17
CA GLU A 176 11.65 3.30 -7.61
C GLU A 176 12.70 4.09 -8.41
N GLY A 177 13.22 5.18 -7.86
CA GLY A 177 14.33 5.93 -8.46
C GLY A 177 15.56 5.06 -8.70
N GLU A 178 15.95 4.27 -7.70
CA GLU A 178 17.04 3.30 -7.83
C GLU A 178 16.76 2.24 -8.90
N LEU A 179 15.56 1.66 -8.90
CA LEU A 179 15.13 0.69 -9.90
C LEU A 179 15.14 1.25 -11.31
N ASN A 180 14.66 2.49 -11.49
CA ASN A 180 14.65 3.18 -12.78
C ASN A 180 16.07 3.34 -13.32
N ILE A 181 17.02 3.75 -12.49
CA ILE A 181 18.43 3.86 -12.89
C ILE A 181 19.01 2.50 -13.31
N LEU A 182 18.64 1.42 -12.62
CA LEU A 182 19.12 0.08 -12.93
C LEU A 182 18.47 -0.51 -14.19
N LEU A 183 17.19 -0.23 -14.43
CA LEU A 183 16.43 -0.73 -15.58
C LEU A 183 16.68 0.09 -16.85
N ASP A 184 16.82 1.42 -16.74
CA ASP A 184 17.04 2.34 -17.86
C ASP A 184 18.47 2.30 -18.42
N LYS A 185 19.36 1.47 -17.84
CA LYS A 185 20.60 1.04 -18.50
C LYS A 185 20.34 0.13 -19.71
N THR A 186 19.09 -0.27 -19.93
CA THR A 186 18.61 -0.88 -21.18
C THR A 186 18.06 0.22 -22.08
N PRO A 187 18.59 0.42 -23.31
CA PRO A 187 18.19 1.55 -24.14
C PRO A 187 16.77 1.35 -24.70
N VAL A 188 16.04 2.46 -24.82
CA VAL A 188 14.76 2.65 -25.56
C VAL A 188 13.48 2.25 -24.80
N GLU A 189 12.86 3.21 -24.08
CA GLU A 189 11.38 3.38 -23.97
C GLU A 189 10.91 4.48 -22.97
N LYS A 190 11.81 5.39 -22.55
CA LYS A 190 11.54 6.45 -21.56
C LYS A 190 10.34 7.39 -21.82
N LYS A 191 9.72 7.40 -23.01
CA LYS A 191 8.65 8.36 -23.34
C LYS A 191 7.22 7.86 -23.16
N LYS A 192 6.96 6.55 -23.02
CA LYS A 192 5.58 6.02 -23.06
C LYS A 192 4.89 5.91 -21.69
N LEU A 193 5.61 5.56 -20.63
CA LEU A 193 4.97 5.21 -19.34
C LEU A 193 4.56 6.43 -18.50
N LYS A 194 5.41 7.46 -18.38
CA LYS A 194 5.07 8.70 -17.64
C LYS A 194 3.94 9.49 -18.31
N LYS A 195 3.81 9.37 -19.65
CA LYS A 195 2.70 9.96 -20.40
C LYS A 195 1.39 9.20 -20.14
N GLN A 196 1.44 7.86 -20.04
CA GLN A 196 0.24 7.06 -19.81
C GLN A 196 -0.46 7.31 -18.47
N LEU A 197 0.25 7.59 -17.36
CA LEU A 197 -0.44 7.92 -16.10
C LEU A 197 -1.00 9.35 -16.11
N LYS A 198 -0.22 10.32 -16.63
CA LYS A 198 -0.68 11.72 -16.77
C LYS A 198 -1.85 11.84 -17.75
N GLU A 199 -1.79 11.21 -18.92
CA GLU A 199 -2.87 11.21 -19.92
C GLU A 199 -4.11 10.42 -19.45
N ARG A 200 -3.94 9.33 -18.69
CA ARG A 200 -5.07 8.57 -18.11
C ARG A 200 -5.71 9.21 -16.87
N LEU A 201 -5.14 10.30 -16.36
CA LEU A 201 -5.66 11.10 -15.25
C LEU A 201 -6.21 12.48 -15.71
N THR A 202 -6.02 12.83 -16.98
CA THR A 202 -6.53 14.06 -17.62
C THR A 202 -7.54 13.78 -18.74
N SER A 203 -7.94 12.52 -18.93
CA SER A 203 -9.02 12.10 -19.84
C SER A 203 -10.20 11.56 -19.04
#